data_AF-A0A223KQ53-F1
#
_entry.id   AF-A0A223KQ53-F1
#
_cell.length_a   1.000
_cell.length_b   1.000
_cell.length_c   1.000
_cell.angle_alpha   90.00
_cell.angle_beta   90.00
_cell.angle_gamma   90.00
#
_symmetry.space_group_name_H-M   'P 1'
#
loop_
_entity.id
_entity.type
_entity.pdbx_description
1 polymer ?
#
loop_
_entity_poly.entity_id
_entity_poly.type
_entity_poly.pdbx_seq_one_letter_code
_entity_poly.pdbx_strand_id
1 'polypeptide(L)'
;MKLIAKSIILSLLLHIVLVISFVCYGLWQTWSHKPDLYNNQNVTILQQEVAFGYTVSPMFFIITFVVSTLSFVFIIKLSNLIKLKLI
;
A
#
# COMPACT_ATOMS: atom_id res chain seq x y z
N MET A 1 -24.84 7.47 -2.56
CA MET A 1 -24.18 6.27 -3.13
C MET A 1 -23.09 6.61 -4.14
N LYS A 2 -23.34 7.45 -5.16
CA LYS A 2 -22.32 7.81 -6.18
C LYS A 2 -21.00 8.35 -5.61
N LEU A 3 -21.06 9.17 -4.55
CA LEU A 3 -19.87 9.69 -3.86
C LEU A 3 -19.06 8.57 -3.21
N ILE A 4 -19.72 7.76 -2.37
CA ILE A 4 -19.09 6.64 -1.64
C ILE A 4 -18.47 5.64 -2.62
N ALA A 5 -19.18 5.28 -3.69
CA ALA A 5 -18.66 4.37 -4.72
C ALA A 5 -17.38 4.91 -5.39
N LYS A 6 -17.34 6.20 -5.74
CA LYS A 6 -16.13 6.84 -6.29
C LYS A 6 -14.98 6.80 -5.30
N SER A 7 -15.23 7.09 -4.02
CA SER A 7 -14.21 7.06 -2.97
C SER A 7 -13.66 5.65 -2.73
N ILE A 8 -14.52 4.63 -2.77
CA ILE A 8 -14.11 3.23 -2.67
C ILE A 8 -13.22 2.83 -3.85
N ILE A 9 -13.62 3.18 -5.09
CA ILE A 9 -12.81 2.88 -6.30
C ILE A 9 -11.45 3.57 -6.21
N LEU A 10 -11.41 4.84 -5.81
CA LEU A 10 -10.16 5.60 -5.70
C LEU A 10 -9.25 5.03 -4.59
N SER A 11 -9.84 4.62 -3.46
CA SER A 11 -9.14 3.91 -2.39
C SER A 11 -8.57 2.58 -2.87
N LEU A 12 -9.36 1.80 -3.62
CA LEU A 12 -8.93 0.52 -4.17
C LEU A 12 -7.75 0.67 -5.14
N LEU A 13 -7.81 1.66 -6.04
CA LEU A 13 -6.71 1.97 -6.95
C LEU A 13 -5.43 2.35 -6.20
N LEU A 14 -5.54 3.15 -5.14
CA LEU A 14 -4.40 3.51 -4.29
C LEU A 14 -3.75 2.27 -3.65
N HIS A 15 -4.55 1.32 -3.17
CA HIS A 15 -4.04 0.10 -2.55
C HIS A 15 -3.43 -0.87 -3.57
N ILE A 16 -3.97 -0.94 -4.79
CA ILE A 16 -3.36 -1.72 -5.88
C ILE A 16 -1.95 -1.18 -6.19
N VAL A 17 -1.82 0.14 -6.33
CA VAL A 17 -0.51 0.79 -6.56
C VAL A 17 0.44 0.49 -5.40
N LEU A 18 -0.03 0.61 -4.15
CA LEU A 18 0.75 0.30 -2.96
C LEU A 18 1.29 -1.15 -2.98
N VAL A 19 0.45 -2.13 -3.29
CA VAL A 19 0.85 -3.54 -3.37
C VAL A 19 1.88 -3.76 -4.47
N ILE A 20 1.67 -3.18 -5.66
CA ILE A 20 2.64 -3.26 -6.76
C ILE A 20 3.98 -2.66 -6.33
N SER A 21 3.98 -1.50 -5.67
CA SER A 21 5.20 -0.87 -5.16
C SER A 21 5.94 -1.76 -4.17
N PHE A 22 5.23 -2.40 -3.23
CA PHE A 22 5.85 -3.35 -2.30
C PHE A 22 6.47 -4.55 -3.01
N VAL A 23 5.78 -5.13 -3.99
CA VAL A 23 6.29 -6.26 -4.77
C VAL A 23 7.53 -5.86 -5.58
N CYS A 24 7.47 -4.74 -6.29
CA CYS A 24 8.61 -4.24 -7.06
C CYS A 24 9.82 -3.94 -6.17
N TYR A 25 9.60 -3.32 -5.02
CA TYR A 25 10.66 -3.07 -4.04
C TYR A 25 11.26 -4.37 -3.51
N GLY A 26 10.42 -5.36 -3.21
CA GLY A 26 10.88 -6.68 -2.77
C GLY A 26 11.72 -7.40 -3.82
N LEU A 27 11.29 -7.37 -5.08
CA LEU A 27 12.05 -7.93 -6.20
C LEU A 27 13.39 -7.21 -6.41
N TRP A 28 13.40 -5.88 -6.33
CA TRP A 28 14.61 -5.09 -6.50
C TRP A 28 15.66 -5.41 -5.43
N GLN A 29 15.26 -5.50 -4.17
CA GLN A 29 16.14 -5.92 -3.09
C GLN A 29 16.66 -7.34 -3.30
N THR A 30 15.79 -8.28 -3.70
CA THR A 30 16.19 -9.67 -3.97
C THR A 30 17.21 -9.78 -5.10
N TRP A 31 17.08 -8.98 -6.17
CA TRP A 31 18.05 -8.97 -7.27
C TRP A 31 19.38 -8.31 -6.92
N SER A 32 19.37 -7.38 -5.97
CA SER A 32 20.56 -6.62 -5.58
C SER A 32 21.36 -7.31 -4.47
N HIS A 33 20.77 -8.29 -3.79
CA HIS A 33 21.39 -9.02 -2.69
C HIS A 33 22.25 -10.19 -3.19
N LYS A 34 23.47 -10.32 -2.66
CA LYS A 34 24.33 -11.48 -2.87
C LYS A 34 24.24 -12.39 -1.63
N PRO A 35 23.63 -13.58 -1.72
CA PRO A 35 23.48 -14.44 -0.55
C PRO A 35 24.86 -14.94 -0.08
N ASP A 36 25.17 -14.75 1.21
CA ASP A 36 26.38 -15.29 1.83
C ASP A 36 26.13 -16.76 2.23
N LEU A 37 26.71 -17.68 1.45
CA LEU A 37 26.54 -19.13 1.61
C LEU A 37 27.52 -19.75 2.62
N TYR A 38 28.38 -18.96 3.28
CA TYR A 38 29.32 -19.49 4.27
C TYR A 38 28.76 -19.49 5.71
N ASN A 39 27.71 -18.70 5.96
CA ASN A 39 27.10 -18.57 7.28
C ASN A 39 25.77 -19.37 7.41
N ASN A 40 25.78 -20.64 6.97
CA ASN A 40 24.60 -21.50 6.77
C ASN A 40 23.88 -21.96 8.05
N GLN A 41 24.16 -21.39 9.23
CA GLN A 41 23.55 -21.86 10.48
C GLN A 41 22.25 -21.16 10.87
N ASN A 42 21.86 -20.07 10.20
CA ASN A 42 20.63 -19.35 10.55
C ASN A 42 19.70 -19.17 9.34
N VAL A 43 18.85 -20.17 9.13
CA VAL A 43 17.74 -20.14 8.13
C VAL A 43 16.79 -18.95 8.37
N THR A 44 16.76 -18.44 9.60
CA THR A 44 16.05 -17.21 10.01
C THR A 44 16.65 -15.93 9.39
N ILE A 45 17.95 -15.88 9.10
CA ILE A 45 18.58 -14.73 8.44
C ILE A 45 18.15 -14.69 6.97
N LEU A 46 18.06 -15.84 6.29
CA LEU A 46 17.55 -15.91 4.90
C LEU A 46 16.14 -15.32 4.77
N GLN A 47 15.25 -15.51 5.75
CA GLN A 47 13.92 -14.88 5.75
C GLN A 47 13.95 -13.36 5.95
N GLN A 48 14.96 -12.83 6.65
CA GLN A 48 15.19 -11.38 6.77
C GLN A 48 15.83 -10.79 5.51
N GLU A 49 16.47 -11.62 4.68
CA GLU A 49 17.14 -11.22 3.45
C GLU A 49 16.26 -11.32 2.18
N VAL A 50 15.22 -12.17 2.19
CA VAL A 50 14.18 -12.08 1.16
C VAL A 50 13.23 -10.96 1.55
N ALA A 51 13.23 -9.87 0.79
CA ALA A 51 12.54 -8.61 1.08
C ALA A 51 11.01 -8.67 1.31
N PHE A 52 10.40 -9.85 1.22
CA PHE A 52 9.02 -10.13 1.63
C PHE A 52 8.89 -10.51 3.13
N GLY A 53 10.00 -10.64 3.87
CA GLY A 53 10.03 -11.08 5.27
C GLY A 53 9.41 -10.10 6.28
N TYR A 54 9.30 -8.81 5.94
CA TYR A 54 8.57 -7.84 6.76
C TYR A 54 7.08 -7.88 6.39
N THR A 55 6.37 -8.85 6.94
CA THR A 55 4.94 -9.02 6.66
C THR A 55 4.17 -7.85 7.28
N VAL A 56 3.72 -6.91 6.45
CA VAL A 56 2.75 -5.88 6.87
C VAL A 56 1.48 -6.63 7.30
N SER A 57 1.05 -6.42 8.54
CA SER A 57 -0.16 -7.06 9.08
C SER A 57 -1.34 -6.82 8.12
N PRO A 58 -2.12 -7.85 7.74
CA PRO A 58 -3.31 -7.67 6.92
C PRO A 58 -4.31 -6.66 7.50
N MET A 59 -4.32 -6.50 8.83
CA MET A 59 -5.14 -5.48 9.50
C MET A 59 -4.75 -4.06 9.11
N PHE A 60 -3.47 -3.81 8.82
CA PHE A 60 -3.01 -2.50 8.36
C PHE A 60 -3.68 -2.12 7.05
N PHE A 61 -3.76 -3.04 6.08
CA PHE A 61 -4.45 -2.80 4.80
C PHE A 61 -5.93 -2.48 4.98
N ILE A 62 -6.62 -3.14 5.92
CA ILE A 62 -8.03 -2.87 6.20
C ILE A 62 -8.20 -1.47 6.80
N ILE A 63 -7.39 -1.13 7.81
CA ILE A 63 -7.44 0.19 8.46
C ILE A 63 -7.11 1.30 7.46
N THR A 64 -6.03 1.14 6.69
CA THR A 64 -5.65 2.14 5.67
C THR A 64 -6.73 2.30 4.62
N PHE A 65 -7.38 1.21 4.20
CA PHE A 65 -8.46 1.24 3.21
C PHE A 65 -9.68 2.01 3.71
N VAL A 66 -10.07 1.83 4.97
CA VAL A 66 -11.18 2.59 5.58
C VAL A 66 -10.81 4.06 5.68
N VAL A 67 -9.62 4.37 6.21
CA VAL A 67 -9.14 5.75 6.39
C VAL A 67 -9.02 6.48 5.05
N SER A 68 -8.43 5.87 4.02
CA SER A 68 -8.31 6.48 2.69
C SER A 68 -9.68 6.69 2.05
N THR A 69 -10.62 5.75 2.22
CA THR A 69 -11.99 5.90 1.71
C THR A 69 -12.66 7.12 2.34
N LEU A 70 -12.58 7.28 3.66
CA LEU A 70 -13.12 8.45 4.37
C LEU A 70 -12.45 9.75 3.90
N SER A 71 -11.13 9.76 3.75
CA SER A 71 -10.37 10.90 3.23
C SER A 71 -10.84 11.29 1.83
N PHE A 72 -11.03 10.33 0.92
CA PHE A 72 -11.53 10.62 -0.42
C PHE A 72 -12.97 11.12 -0.43
N VAL A 73 -13.83 10.63 0.46
CA VAL A 73 -15.19 11.20 0.64
C VAL A 73 -15.08 12.68 1.03
N PHE A 74 -14.22 13.01 1.99
CA PHE A 74 -14.01 14.38 2.44
C PHE A 74 -13.46 15.28 1.32
N ILE A 75 -12.42 14.83 0.61
CA ILE A 75 -11.79 15.57 -0.49
C ILE A 75 -12.78 15.84 -1.63
N ILE A 76 -13.53 14.82 -2.07
CA ILE A 76 -14.50 14.99 -3.15
C ILE A 76 -15.64 15.93 -2.70
N LYS A 77 -16.10 15.83 -1.45
CA LYS A 77 -17.14 16.73 -0.94
C LYS A 77 -16.63 18.17 -0.86
N LEU A 78 -15.43 18.39 -0.34
CA LEU A 78 -14.82 19.71 -0.23
C LEU A 78 -14.58 20.35 -1.60
N SER A 79 -14.05 19.59 -2.57
CA SER A 79 -13.84 20.09 -3.93
C SER A 79 -15.14 20.50 -4.63
N ASN A 80 -16.23 19.78 -4.41
CA ASN A 80 -17.55 20.15 -4.94
C ASN A 80 -18.10 21.42 -4.28
N LEU A 81 -17.88 21.61 -2.97
CA LEU A 81 -18.29 22.83 -2.26
C LEU A 81 -17.54 24.07 -2.77
N ILE A 82 -16.23 23.95 -2.99
CA ILE A 82 -15.41 25.04 -3.52
C ILE A 82 -15.86 25.43 -4.94
N LYS A 83 -16.10 24.43 -5.79
CA LYS A 83 -16.61 24.68 -7.16
C LYS A 83 -17.94 25.41 -7.17
N LEU A 84 -18.86 25.07 -6.26
CA LEU A 84 -20.16 25.74 -6.15
C LEU A 84 -20.03 27.20 -5.68
N LYS A 85 -19.03 27.52 -4.87
CA LYS A 85 -18.81 28.87 -4.34
C LYS A 85 -18.12 29.83 -5.33
N LEU A 86 -17.55 29.28 -6.41
CA LEU A 86 -16.85 30.02 -7.46
C LEU A 86 -17.72 30.33 -8.69
N ILE A 87 -18.95 29.81 -8.73
CA ILE A 87 -19.97 30.03 -9.77
C ILE A 87 -21.04 30.94 -9.20
#